data_AF-A0A6J4X741-F1
#
_entry.id   AF-A0A6J4X741-F1
#
_cell.length_a   1.000
_cell.length_b   1.000
_cell.length_c   1.000
_cell.angle_alpha   90.00
_cell.angle_beta   90.00
_cell.angle_gamma   90.00
#
_symmetry.space_group_name_H-M   'P 1'
#
loop_
_entity.id
_entity.type
_entity.pdbx_description
1 polymer ?
#
loop_
_entity_poly.entity_id
_entity_poly.type
_entity_poly.pdbx_seq_one_letter_code
_entity_poly.pdbx_strand_id
1 'polypeptide(L)'
;MRIPYGLKTAQTIHHRTWFRVYATVMVGPGFVHKAGVGKILIPHPPAINWLLRRGLSNKLGFKLTISHEMGHFQTAPFIVLYAIAILTSTFAAGRFNIPEVLFAMIGIQAAWEMLSEALTIVGNISYYRKCYKGIPKLPRITFWTATGMLTAGGWLIAFS
;
A
#
# COMPACT_ATOMS: atom_id res chain seq x y z
N MET A 1 -1.23 -19.49 13.46
CA MET A 1 -1.32 -18.31 12.55
C MET A 1 -2.80 -17.93 12.43
N ARG A 2 -3.23 -16.71 12.82
CA ARG A 2 -4.65 -16.29 12.65
C ARG A 2 -4.88 -15.86 11.20
N ILE A 3 -5.95 -16.36 10.59
CA ILE A 3 -6.42 -15.92 9.26
C ILE A 3 -6.76 -14.42 9.37
N PRO A 4 -6.14 -13.53 8.58
CA PRO A 4 -6.52 -12.13 8.52
C PRO A 4 -8.02 -11.97 8.25
N TYR A 5 -8.66 -11.09 9.02
CA TYR A 5 -10.04 -10.63 8.87
C TYR A 5 -11.16 -11.66 9.10
N GLY A 6 -10.86 -12.93 9.39
CA GLY A 6 -11.86 -13.96 9.71
C GLY A 6 -12.97 -14.10 8.67
N LEU A 7 -12.69 -13.74 7.41
CA LEU A 7 -13.61 -13.90 6.30
C LEU A 7 -13.77 -15.38 5.97
N LYS A 8 -15.00 -15.81 5.70
CA LYS A 8 -15.29 -17.15 5.18
C LYS A 8 -15.26 -17.19 3.65
N THR A 9 -15.51 -16.05 3.01
CA THR A 9 -15.59 -15.89 1.55
C THR A 9 -14.95 -14.56 1.15
N ALA A 10 -14.49 -14.48 -0.09
CA ALA A 10 -13.97 -13.23 -0.63
C ALA A 10 -15.07 -12.19 -0.80
N GLN A 11 -14.75 -10.94 -0.48
CA GLN A 11 -15.60 -9.79 -0.72
C GLN A 11 -15.01 -8.93 -1.81
N THR A 12 -15.83 -8.58 -2.80
CA THR A 12 -15.45 -7.70 -3.91
C THR A 12 -16.20 -6.38 -3.76
N ILE A 13 -15.45 -5.29 -3.88
CA ILE A 13 -15.97 -3.92 -3.82
C ILE A 13 -15.57 -3.20 -5.09
N HIS A 14 -16.51 -2.46 -5.64
CA HIS A 14 -16.27 -1.58 -6.78
C HIS A 14 -16.37 -0.13 -6.33
N HIS A 15 -15.44 0.70 -6.80
CA HIS A 15 -15.43 2.13 -6.48
C HIS A 15 -14.87 2.92 -7.66
N ARG A 16 -15.43 4.12 -7.87
CA ARG A 16 -14.97 5.01 -8.93
C ARG A 16 -13.79 5.85 -8.42
N THR A 17 -12.66 5.84 -9.12
CA THR A 17 -11.53 6.71 -8.79
C THR A 17 -11.80 8.17 -9.14
N TRP A 18 -10.97 9.07 -8.61
CA TRP A 18 -11.03 10.50 -8.96
C TRP A 18 -10.80 10.75 -10.46
N PHE A 19 -10.04 9.89 -11.12
CA PHE A 19 -9.81 9.89 -12.58
C PHE A 19 -10.84 9.03 -13.36
N ARG A 20 -12.01 8.77 -12.75
CA ARG A 20 -13.20 8.18 -13.37
C ARG A 20 -13.09 6.72 -13.83
N VAL A 21 -12.09 5.97 -13.38
CA VAL A 21 -11.96 4.52 -13.64
C VAL A 21 -12.64 3.72 -12.53
N TYR A 22 -13.29 2.61 -12.86
CA TYR A 22 -13.90 1.70 -11.87
C TYR A 22 -12.86 0.73 -11.34
N ALA A 23 -12.39 0.99 -10.12
CA ALA A 23 -11.52 0.11 -9.37
C ALA A 23 -12.33 -1.06 -8.78
N THR A 24 -11.78 -2.26 -8.87
CA THR A 24 -12.26 -3.47 -8.23
C THR A 24 -11.24 -3.90 -7.19
N VAL A 25 -11.68 -4.03 -5.94
CA VAL A 25 -10.87 -4.56 -4.84
C VAL A 25 -11.54 -5.83 -4.34
N MET A 26 -10.75 -6.90 -4.23
CA MET A 26 -11.16 -8.18 -3.69
C MET A 26 -10.31 -8.49 -2.47
N VAL A 27 -10.95 -8.73 -1.32
CA VAL A 27 -10.29 -9.18 -0.10
C VAL A 27 -10.89 -10.51 0.31
N GLY A 28 -10.06 -11.55 0.24
CA GLY A 28 -10.36 -12.93 0.56
C GLY A 28 -9.93 -13.36 1.96
N PRO A 29 -10.27 -14.59 2.36
CA PRO A 29 -9.66 -15.21 3.54
C PRO A 29 -8.14 -15.29 3.37
N GLY A 30 -7.38 -15.04 4.44
CA GLY A 30 -5.94 -15.23 4.40
C GLY A 30 -5.19 -14.01 3.86
N PHE A 31 -4.23 -14.28 2.97
CA PHE A 31 -3.39 -13.30 2.30
C PHE A 31 -3.85 -13.03 0.85
N VAL A 32 -5.13 -13.28 0.55
CA VAL A 32 -5.68 -13.15 -0.81
C VAL A 32 -6.28 -11.77 -1.00
N HIS A 33 -5.46 -10.80 -1.39
CA HIS A 33 -5.94 -9.48 -1.78
C HIS A 33 -5.64 -9.25 -3.25
N LYS A 34 -6.59 -8.66 -3.97
CA LYS A 34 -6.40 -8.23 -5.35
C LYS A 34 -7.02 -6.86 -5.59
N ALA A 35 -6.35 -6.04 -6.38
CA ALA A 35 -6.87 -4.75 -6.80
C ALA A 35 -6.65 -4.56 -8.31
N GLY A 36 -7.56 -3.88 -8.99
CA GLY A 36 -7.44 -3.65 -10.42
C GLY A 36 -8.66 -3.01 -11.08
N VAL A 37 -8.83 -3.19 -12.39
CA VAL A 37 -9.94 -2.61 -13.18
C VAL A 37 -10.66 -3.73 -13.92
N GLY A 38 -11.99 -3.77 -13.77
CA GLY A 38 -12.81 -4.76 -14.45
C GLY A 38 -12.36 -6.19 -14.11
N LYS A 39 -11.87 -6.92 -15.12
CA LYS A 39 -11.40 -8.32 -15.00
C LYS A 39 -9.90 -8.45 -14.69
N ILE A 40 -9.12 -7.38 -14.80
CA ILE A 40 -7.67 -7.41 -14.54
C ILE A 40 -7.48 -7.09 -13.07
N LEU A 41 -7.06 -8.09 -12.28
CA LEU A 41 -6.84 -7.98 -10.84
C LEU A 41 -5.42 -8.42 -10.52
N ILE A 42 -4.64 -7.50 -9.96
CA ILE A 42 -3.25 -7.76 -9.57
C ILE A 42 -3.24 -8.24 -8.12
N PRO A 43 -2.62 -9.39 -7.81
CA PRO A 43 -2.47 -9.83 -6.43
C PRO A 43 -1.56 -8.87 -5.67
N HIS A 44 -1.99 -8.48 -4.47
CA HIS A 44 -1.18 -7.70 -3.54
C HIS A 44 -0.95 -8.52 -2.27
N PRO A 45 0.30 -8.81 -1.89
CA PRO A 45 0.57 -9.55 -0.66
C PRO A 45 0.29 -8.66 0.55
N PRO A 46 -0.67 -9.00 1.43
CA PRO A 46 -1.12 -8.10 2.48
C PRO A 46 -0.23 -8.10 3.71
N ALA A 47 1.09 -8.22 3.55
CA ALA A 47 2.05 -8.19 4.65
C ALA A 47 2.00 -6.85 5.39
N ILE A 48 1.94 -5.74 4.64
CA ILE A 48 1.83 -4.39 5.19
C ILE A 48 0.49 -4.18 5.89
N ASN A 49 -0.61 -4.59 5.26
CA ASN A 49 -1.93 -4.54 5.89
C ASN A 49 -1.98 -5.41 7.15
N TRP A 50 -1.40 -6.61 7.14
CA TRP A 50 -1.30 -7.46 8.33
C TRP A 50 -0.56 -6.77 9.48
N LEU A 51 0.57 -6.11 9.20
CA LEU A 51 1.31 -5.32 10.19
C LEU A 51 0.46 -4.15 10.72
N LEU A 52 -0.06 -3.32 9.81
CA LEU A 52 -0.82 -2.12 10.15
C LEU A 52 -2.11 -2.42 10.91
N ARG A 53 -2.80 -3.53 10.59
CA ARG A 53 -4.08 -3.91 11.21
C ARG A 53 -3.92 -4.75 12.47
N ARG A 54 -2.69 -4.99 12.94
CA ARG A 54 -2.44 -5.77 14.17
C ARG A 54 -3.16 -5.16 15.38
N GLY A 55 -3.93 -6.00 16.07
CA GLY A 55 -4.73 -5.62 17.24
C GLY A 55 -6.15 -5.15 16.92
N LEU A 56 -6.48 -4.89 15.65
CA LEU A 56 -7.86 -4.55 15.26
C LEU A 56 -8.76 -5.78 15.26
N SER A 57 -10.06 -5.55 15.51
CA SER A 57 -11.08 -6.56 15.22
C SER A 57 -11.16 -6.81 13.72
N ASN A 58 -11.59 -8.02 13.34
CA ASN A 58 -11.75 -8.44 11.95
C ASN A 58 -12.54 -7.43 11.10
N LYS A 59 -13.65 -6.92 11.63
CA LYS A 59 -14.51 -5.94 10.94
C LYS A 59 -13.80 -4.61 10.68
N LEU A 60 -13.06 -4.10 11.67
CA LEU A 60 -12.34 -2.83 11.53
C LEU A 60 -11.11 -2.97 10.63
N GLY A 61 -10.35 -4.05 10.83
CA GLY A 61 -9.21 -4.40 9.98
C GLY A 61 -9.63 -4.51 8.52
N PHE A 62 -10.71 -5.24 8.23
CA PHE A 62 -11.24 -5.39 6.88
C PHE A 62 -11.58 -4.03 6.23
N LYS A 63 -12.33 -3.17 6.93
CA LYS A 63 -12.71 -1.85 6.39
C LYS A 63 -11.51 -0.97 6.07
N LEU A 64 -10.51 -0.93 6.96
CA LEU A 64 -9.30 -0.14 6.71
C LEU A 64 -8.44 -0.75 5.61
N THR A 65 -8.37 -2.08 5.53
CA THR A 65 -7.71 -2.78 4.43
C THR A 65 -8.36 -2.45 3.09
N ILE A 66 -9.69 -2.51 2.95
CA ILE A 66 -10.37 -2.10 1.72
C ILE A 66 -10.02 -0.65 1.35
N SER A 67 -10.00 0.26 2.32
CA SER A 67 -9.62 1.65 2.08
C SER A 67 -8.17 1.77 1.59
N HIS A 68 -7.27 0.96 2.13
CA HIS A 68 -5.86 0.93 1.73
C HIS A 68 -5.65 0.35 0.34
N GLU A 69 -6.27 -0.77 0.03
CA GLU A 69 -6.25 -1.36 -1.32
C GLU A 69 -6.82 -0.39 -2.37
N MET A 70 -7.89 0.33 -2.00
CA MET A 70 -8.41 1.42 -2.83
C MET A 70 -7.42 2.58 -2.96
N GLY A 71 -6.69 2.87 -1.87
CA GLY A 71 -5.61 3.85 -1.85
C GLY A 71 -4.54 3.59 -2.90
N HIS A 72 -4.15 2.33 -3.11
CA HIS A 72 -3.22 1.97 -4.18
C HIS A 72 -3.74 2.39 -5.55
N PHE A 73 -5.03 2.12 -5.81
CA PHE A 73 -5.64 2.44 -7.09
C PHE A 73 -5.79 3.95 -7.31
N GLN A 74 -6.15 4.70 -6.27
CA GLN A 74 -6.29 6.16 -6.33
C GLN A 74 -4.94 6.87 -6.49
N THR A 75 -3.85 6.27 -5.98
CA THR A 75 -2.50 6.83 -6.06
C THR A 75 -1.68 6.28 -7.23
N ALA A 76 -2.20 5.31 -7.99
CA ALA A 76 -1.52 4.68 -9.11
C ALA A 76 -0.98 5.67 -10.16
N PRO A 77 -1.72 6.71 -10.60
CA PRO A 77 -1.17 7.68 -11.55
C PRO A 77 0.08 8.40 -11.00
N PHE A 78 0.06 8.76 -9.72
CA PHE A 78 1.18 9.45 -9.08
C PHE A 78 2.39 8.54 -8.90
N ILE A 79 2.18 7.29 -8.48
CA ILE A 79 3.30 6.37 -8.29
C ILE A 79 3.94 5.98 -9.62
N VAL A 80 3.18 5.90 -10.72
CA VAL A 80 3.75 5.65 -12.05
C VAL A 80 4.67 6.79 -12.48
N LEU A 81 4.23 8.04 -12.32
CA LEU A 81 5.08 9.21 -12.63
C LEU A 81 6.33 9.25 -11.74
N TYR A 82 6.15 8.99 -10.45
CA TYR A 82 7.25 8.92 -9.50
C TYR A 82 8.24 7.78 -9.84
N ALA A 83 7.75 6.61 -10.22
CA ALA A 83 8.59 5.47 -10.62
C ALA A 83 9.41 5.79 -11.88
N ILE A 84 8.79 6.42 -12.89
CA ILE A 84 9.50 6.89 -14.09
C ILE A 84 10.61 7.86 -13.67
N ALA A 85 10.32 8.86 -12.83
CA ALA A 85 11.31 9.83 -12.40
C ALA A 85 12.49 9.17 -11.67
N ILE A 86 12.23 8.25 -10.73
CA ILE A 86 13.28 7.54 -9.98
C ILE A 86 14.12 6.64 -10.89
N LEU A 87 13.49 5.87 -11.77
CA LEU A 87 14.21 4.97 -12.68
C LEU A 87 15.02 5.75 -13.71
N THR A 88 14.45 6.78 -14.33
CA THR A 88 15.17 7.66 -15.26
C THR A 88 16.36 8.34 -14.59
N SER A 89 16.22 8.80 -13.34
CA SER A 89 17.33 9.43 -12.61
C SER A 89 18.43 8.41 -12.27
N THR A 90 18.04 7.21 -11.82
CA THR A 90 18.96 6.10 -11.56
C THR A 90 19.76 5.74 -12.82
N PHE A 91 19.08 5.68 -13.96
CA PHE A 91 19.72 5.44 -15.26
C PHE A 91 20.63 6.60 -15.69
N ALA A 92 20.19 7.86 -15.53
CA ALA A 92 21.01 9.03 -15.85
C ALA A 92 22.28 9.12 -14.99
N ALA A 93 22.24 8.60 -13.76
CA ALA A 93 23.38 8.51 -12.85
C ALA A 93 24.37 7.37 -13.18
N GLY A 94 24.14 6.59 -14.24
CA GLY A 94 25.03 5.46 -14.58
C GLY A 94 24.82 4.21 -13.73
N ARG A 95 23.76 4.16 -12.92
CA ARG A 95 23.52 3.13 -11.89
C ARG A 95 22.63 1.99 -12.39
N PHE A 96 23.20 1.18 -13.28
CA PHE A 96 22.49 0.11 -13.98
C PHE A 96 22.72 -1.28 -13.40
N ASN A 97 23.43 -1.41 -12.27
CA ASN A 97 23.63 -2.73 -11.70
C ASN A 97 22.32 -3.25 -11.10
N ILE A 98 22.12 -4.58 -11.22
CA ILE A 98 20.88 -5.23 -10.78
C ILE A 98 20.53 -4.90 -9.31
N PRO A 99 21.47 -4.90 -8.35
CA PRO A 99 21.18 -4.53 -6.96
C PRO A 99 20.59 -3.12 -6.80
N GLU A 100 21.15 -2.12 -7.48
CA GLU A 100 20.69 -0.73 -7.41
C GLU A 100 19.27 -0.58 -7.97
N VAL A 101 19.02 -1.18 -9.14
CA VAL A 101 17.70 -1.17 -9.77
C VAL A 101 16.66 -1.86 -8.87
N LEU A 102 16.98 -3.03 -8.32
CA LEU A 102 16.09 -3.73 -7.39
C LEU A 102 15.80 -2.91 -6.14
N PHE A 103 16.81 -2.25 -5.58
CA PHE A 103 16.63 -1.42 -4.39
C PHE A 103 15.83 -0.15 -4.70
N ALA A 104 16.03 0.49 -5.84
CA ALA A 104 15.20 1.60 -6.32
C ALA A 104 13.73 1.18 -6.46
N MET A 105 13.47 -0.02 -7.03
CA MET A 105 12.13 -0.59 -7.14
C MET A 105 11.49 -0.87 -5.77
N ILE A 106 12.26 -1.36 -4.80
CA ILE A 106 11.80 -1.52 -3.41
C ILE A 106 11.42 -0.16 -2.79
N GLY A 107 12.23 0.86 -3.02
CA GLY A 107 11.94 2.24 -2.59
C GLY A 107 10.65 2.79 -3.22
N ILE A 108 10.41 2.48 -4.51
CA ILE A 108 9.17 2.83 -5.20
C ILE A 108 7.96 2.14 -4.57
N GLN A 109 8.05 0.83 -4.31
CA GLN A 109 6.96 0.10 -3.66
C GLN A 109 6.68 0.66 -2.26
N ALA A 110 7.74 0.95 -1.49
CA ALA A 110 7.60 1.53 -0.16
C ALA A 110 6.89 2.90 -0.18
N ALA A 111 7.22 3.76 -1.15
CA ALA A 111 6.54 5.03 -1.35
C ALA A 111 5.05 4.83 -1.69
N TRP A 112 4.72 3.80 -2.49
CA TRP A 112 3.34 3.50 -2.83
C TRP A 112 2.52 3.08 -1.60
N GLU A 113 3.06 2.19 -0.77
CA GLU A 113 2.42 1.76 0.48
C GLU A 113 2.17 2.96 1.41
N MET A 114 3.14 3.87 1.53
CA MET A 114 3.03 5.11 2.32
C MET A 114 1.90 5.99 1.81
N LEU A 115 1.85 6.23 0.49
CA LEU A 115 0.81 7.05 -0.14
C LEU A 115 -0.58 6.44 0.02
N SER A 116 -0.72 5.13 -0.14
CA SER A 116 -1.99 4.40 0.04
C SER A 116 -2.50 4.46 1.48
N GLU A 117 -1.62 4.29 2.47
CA GLU A 117 -2.00 4.42 3.88
C GLU A 117 -2.28 5.88 4.27
N ALA A 118 -1.51 6.84 3.75
CA ALA A 118 -1.79 8.26 3.93
C ALA A 118 -3.18 8.60 3.40
N LEU A 119 -3.54 8.10 2.21
CA LEU A 119 -4.87 8.31 1.63
C LEU A 119 -5.98 7.68 2.47
N THR A 120 -5.72 6.50 3.06
CA THR A 120 -6.63 5.85 4.02
C THR A 120 -6.86 6.71 5.27
N ILE A 121 -5.80 7.36 5.78
CA ILE A 121 -5.90 8.24 6.94
C ILE A 121 -6.68 9.50 6.60
N VAL A 122 -6.33 10.20 5.51
CA VAL A 122 -6.97 11.49 5.18
C VAL A 122 -8.40 11.34 4.70
N GLY A 123 -8.73 10.21 4.05
CA GLY A 123 -10.09 9.94 3.58
C GLY A 123 -11.13 9.90 4.71
N ASN A 124 -10.73 9.48 5.92
CA ASN A 124 -11.56 9.62 7.12
C ASN A 124 -10.74 9.57 8.41
N ILE A 125 -10.06 10.67 8.74
CA ILE A 125 -9.14 10.73 9.88
C ILE A 125 -9.81 10.45 11.23
N SER A 126 -11.07 10.89 11.40
CA SER A 126 -11.85 10.65 12.62
C SER A 126 -12.13 9.16 12.80
N TYR A 127 -12.57 8.48 11.74
CA TYR A 127 -12.80 7.04 11.77
C TYR A 127 -11.49 6.27 11.98
N TYR A 128 -10.41 6.62 11.29
CA TYR A 128 -9.11 5.99 11.46
C TYR A 128 -8.63 6.06 12.91
N ARG A 129 -8.68 7.26 13.53
CA ARG A 129 -8.32 7.45 14.94
C ARG A 129 -9.21 6.64 15.88
N LYS A 130 -10.52 6.58 15.62
CA LYS A 130 -11.45 5.74 16.40
C LYS A 130 -11.11 4.27 16.33
N CYS A 131 -10.78 3.74 15.14
CA CYS A 131 -10.38 2.34 14.95
C CYS A 131 -9.16 1.95 15.80
N TYR A 132 -8.19 2.85 15.93
CA TYR A 132 -6.95 2.60 16.66
C TYR A 132 -6.94 3.10 18.11
N LYS A 133 -8.08 3.55 18.65
CA LYS A 133 -8.19 3.94 20.05
C LYS A 133 -7.93 2.70 20.94
N GLY A 134 -6.91 2.78 21.80
CA GLY A 134 -6.49 1.67 22.67
C GLY A 134 -5.64 0.59 21.98
N ILE A 135 -5.30 0.75 20.69
CA ILE A 135 -4.45 -0.19 19.96
C ILE A 135 -2.99 0.29 19.97
N PRO A 136 -2.00 -0.59 20.25
CA PRO A 136 -0.58 -0.22 20.26
C PRO A 136 -0.16 0.55 19.01
N LYS A 137 0.68 1.57 19.19
CA LYS A 137 1.20 2.42 18.11
C LYS A 137 2.37 1.78 17.36
N LEU A 138 3.08 0.83 18.01
CA LEU A 138 4.32 0.25 17.49
C LEU A 138 4.21 -0.26 16.04
N PRO A 139 3.18 -1.03 15.63
CA PRO A 139 3.10 -1.50 14.24
C PRO A 139 3.04 -0.36 13.20
N ARG A 140 2.35 0.75 13.53
CA ARG A 140 2.25 1.93 12.66
C ARG A 140 3.56 2.70 12.61
N ILE A 141 4.24 2.86 13.75
CA ILE A 141 5.56 3.50 13.81
C ILE A 141 6.57 2.69 12.99
N THR A 142 6.60 1.38 13.15
CA THR A 142 7.46 0.48 12.38
C THR A 142 7.18 0.59 10.89
N PHE A 143 5.91 0.57 10.48
CA PHE A 143 5.53 0.77 9.08
C PHE A 143 6.13 2.07 8.52
N TRP A 144 5.79 3.22 9.11
CA TRP A 144 6.23 4.53 8.60
C TRP A 144 7.75 4.70 8.60
N THR A 145 8.43 4.16 9.61
CA THR A 145 9.88 4.25 9.71
C THR A 145 10.56 3.39 8.65
N ALA A 146 10.15 2.12 8.53
CA ALA A 146 10.77 1.19 7.59
C ALA A 146 10.51 1.60 6.13
N THR A 147 9.26 1.94 5.77
CA THR A 147 8.95 2.38 4.40
C THR A 147 9.56 3.74 4.08
N GLY A 148 9.64 4.65 5.05
CA GLY A 148 10.34 5.92 4.90
C GLY A 148 11.83 5.73 4.62
N MET A 149 12.51 4.86 5.37
CA MET A 149 13.92 4.53 5.14
C MET A 149 14.16 3.88 3.77
N LEU A 150 13.32 2.92 3.36
CA LEU A 150 13.43 2.28 2.04
C LEU A 150 13.21 3.28 0.91
N THR A 151 12.22 4.18 1.05
CA THR A 151 11.95 5.23 0.07
C THR A 151 13.14 6.18 -0.05
N ALA A 152 13.66 6.67 1.08
CA ALA A 152 14.82 7.56 1.12
C ALA A 152 16.08 6.88 0.55
N GLY A 153 16.29 5.60 0.84
CA GLY A 153 17.38 4.83 0.25
C GLY A 153 17.25 4.71 -1.28
N GLY A 154 16.04 4.54 -1.80
CA GLY A 154 15.77 4.60 -3.25
C GLY A 154 16.13 5.97 -3.86
N TRP A 155 15.86 7.07 -3.15
CA TRP A 155 16.30 8.41 -3.58
C TRP A 155 17.81 8.56 -3.57
N LEU A 156 18.49 8.04 -2.55
CA LEU A 156 19.96 8.06 -2.53
C LEU A 156 20.52 7.34 -3.74
N ILE A 157 19.96 6.20 -4.14
CA ILE A 157 20.40 5.52 -5.37
C ILE A 157 20.16 6.40 -6.60
N ALA A 158 18.99 7.01 -6.71
CA ALA A 158 18.61 7.78 -7.90
C ALA A 158 19.33 9.13 -8.06
N PHE A 159 19.81 9.74 -6.97
CA PHE A 159 20.29 11.13 -6.96
C PHE A 159 21.69 11.35 -6.37
N SER A 160 22.42 10.28 -6.01
CA SER A 160 23.86 10.38 -5.71
C SER A 160 24.71 9.90 -6.87
#